data_AF-A0A7K2QI86-F1
#
_entry.id   AF-A0A7K2QI86-F1
#
_cell.length_a   1.000
_cell.length_b   1.000
_cell.length_c   1.000
_cell.angle_alpha   90.00
_cell.angle_beta   90.00
_cell.angle_gamma   90.00
#
_symmetry.space_group_name_H-M   'P 1'
#
loop_
_entity.id
_entity.type
_entity.pdbx_description
1 polymer ?
#
loop_
_entity_poly.entity_id
_entity_poly.type
_entity_poly.pdbx_seq_one_letter_code
_entity_poly.pdbx_strand_id
1 'polypeptide(L)' 'MTRVLVVEDDPQLVRALKINLQARKFEVEEAPDGGSALRLAAARKPDV' A
#
# COMPACT_ATOMS: atom_id res chain seq x y z
N MET A 1 -13.73 0.51 -6.04
CA MET A 1 -12.53 -0.28 -5.68
C MET A 1 -11.95 0.34 -4.43
N THR A 2 -11.59 -0.47 -3.45
CA THR A 2 -10.99 0.01 -2.20
C THR A 2 -9.48 0.19 -2.43
N ARG A 3 -8.95 1.37 -2.10
CA ARG A 3 -7.53 1.72 -2.13
C ARG A 3 -6.88 1.34 -0.81
N VAL A 4 -5.79 0.61 -0.88
CA VAL A 4 -5.02 0.15 0.28
C VAL A 4 -3.60 0.70 0.19
N LEU A 5 -3.13 1.33 1.25
CA LEU A 5 -1.73 1.74 1.38
C LEU A 5 -0.99 0.75 2.28
N VAL A 6 -0.03 0.03 1.72
CA VAL A 6 0.84 -0.88 2.47
C VAL A 6 2.09 -0.12 2.91
N VAL A 7 2.36 -0.11 4.22
CA VAL A 7 3.55 0.52 4.81
C VAL A 7 4.39 -0.55 5.46
N GLU A 8 5.53 -0.86 4.85
CA GLU A 8 6.38 -2.00 5.23
C GLU A 8 7.78 -1.80 4.62
N ASP A 9 8.83 -2.06 5.40
CA ASP A 9 10.23 -1.86 4.99
C ASP A 9 10.86 -3.12 4.37
N ASP A 10 10.26 -4.31 4.56
CA ASP A 10 10.64 -5.52 3.86
C ASP A 10 10.04 -5.60 2.44
N PRO A 11 10.85 -5.47 1.37
CA PRO A 11 10.37 -5.49 -0.01
C PRO A 11 9.78 -6.87 -0.41
N GLN A 12 10.19 -7.96 0.22
CA GLN A 12 9.64 -9.29 -0.07
C GLN A 12 8.21 -9.40 0.46
N LEU A 13 7.96 -8.88 1.67
CA LEU A 13 6.64 -8.87 2.27
C LEU A 13 5.68 -7.94 1.50
N VAL A 14 6.13 -6.73 1.15
CA VAL A 14 5.36 -5.80 0.29
C VAL A 14 4.91 -6.48 -0.99
N ARG A 15 5.82 -7.19 -1.68
CA ARG A 15 5.50 -7.90 -2.92
C ARG A 15 4.43 -8.97 -2.71
N ALA A 16 4.54 -9.76 -1.65
CA ALA A 16 3.55 -10.80 -1.33
C ALA A 16 2.16 -10.19 -1.03
N LEU A 17 2.11 -9.13 -0.20
CA LEU A 17 0.88 -8.43 0.15
C LEU A 17 0.22 -7.81 -1.08
N LYS A 18 0.99 -7.15 -1.93
CA LYS A 18 0.50 -6.53 -3.16
C LYS A 18 -0.14 -7.54 -4.10
N ILE A 19 0.52 -8.68 -4.33
CA ILE A 19 -0.04 -9.77 -5.17
C ILE A 19 -1.36 -10.27 -4.58
N ASN A 20 -1.41 -10.53 -3.26
CA ASN A 20 -2.62 -11.03 -2.62
C ASN A 20 -3.79 -10.03 -2.70
N LEU A 21 -3.52 -8.76 -2.42
CA LEU A 21 -4.52 -7.70 -2.40
C LEU A 21 -5.02 -7.36 -3.82
N GLN A 22 -4.13 -7.31 -4.81
CA GLN A 22 -4.52 -7.11 -6.20
C GLN A 22 -5.36 -8.27 -6.74
N ALA A 23 -5.04 -9.52 -6.37
CA ALA A 23 -5.86 -10.68 -6.72
C ALA A 23 -7.29 -10.57 -6.16
N ARG A 24 -7.46 -9.86 -5.04
CA ARG A 24 -8.75 -9.54 -4.42
C ARG A 24 -9.39 -8.25 -4.95
N LYS A 25 -8.84 -7.67 -6.04
CA LYS A 25 -9.31 -6.45 -6.73
C LYS A 25 -9.21 -5.16 -5.90
N PHE A 26 -8.24 -5.11 -4.99
CA PHE A 26 -7.82 -3.85 -4.36
C PHE A 26 -6.87 -3.07 -5.26
N GLU A 27 -6.93 -1.74 -5.15
CA GLU A 27 -5.91 -0.84 -5.70
C GLU A 27 -4.86 -0.63 -4.61
N VAL A 28 -3.60 -0.96 -4.88
CA VAL A 28 -2.57 -1.07 -3.84
C VAL A 28 -1.43 -0.12 -4.14
N GLU A 29 -1.14 0.77 -3.19
CA GLU A 29 0.06 1.60 -3.14
C GLU A 29 0.98 1.12 -2.02
N GLU A 30 2.30 1.32 -2.17
CA GLU A 30 3.31 0.88 -1.22
C GLU A 30 4.16 2.06 -0.76
N ALA A 31 4.53 2.06 0.52
CA ALA A 31 5.42 3.02 1.13
C ALA A 31 6.50 2.26 1.93
N PRO A 32 7.81 2.48 1.66
CA PRO A 32 8.88 1.80 2.37
C PRO A 32 9.12 2.36 3.79
N ASP A 33 8.50 3.49 4.14
CA ASP A 33 8.70 4.15 5.43
C ASP A 33 7.49 5.02 5.82
N GLY A 34 7.43 5.44 7.08
CA GLY A 34 6.34 6.25 7.60
C GLY A 34 6.23 7.65 6.97
N GLY A 35 7.35 8.26 6.57
CA GLY A 35 7.36 9.59 5.95
C GLY A 35 6.80 9.56 4.52
N SER A 36 7.19 8.56 3.73
CA SER A 36 6.57 8.30 2.42
C SER A 36 5.10 7.91 2.57
N ALA A 37 4.74 7.10 3.56
CA ALA A 37 3.36 6.71 3.84
C ALA A 37 2.45 7.91 4.12
N LEU A 38 2.86 8.82 5.01
CA LEU A 38 2.07 10.01 5.34
C LEU A 38 1.86 10.92 4.12
N ARG A 39 2.89 11.10 3.29
CA ARG A 39 2.78 11.88 2.04
C ARG A 39 1.82 11.23 1.04
N LEU A 40 1.91 9.91 0.86
CA LEU A 40 1.02 9.17 -0.04
C LEU A 40 -0.42 9.16 0.47
N ALA A 41 -0.62 8.91 1.77
CA ALA A 41 -1.94 8.94 2.39
C ALA A 41 -2.64 10.30 2.19
N ALA A 42 -1.90 11.41 2.37
CA ALA A 42 -2.41 12.75 2.14
C ALA A 42 -2.75 13.02 0.65
N ALA A 43 -1.90 12.55 -0.28
CA ALA A 43 -2.05 12.81 -1.71
C ALA A 43 -3.12 11.94 -2.39
N ARG A 44 -3.32 10.70 -1.91
CA ARG A 44 -4.11 9.67 -2.58
C ARG A 44 -5.34 9.22 -1.81
N LYS A 45 -5.43 9.53 -0.51
CA LYS A 45 -6.56 9.20 0.38
C LYS A 45 -6.95 7.72 0.22
N PRO A 46 -6.08 6.79 0.68
CA PRO A 46 -6.42 5.38 0.74
C PRO A 46 -7.63 5.20 1.68
N ASP A 47 -8.40 4.14 1.44
CA ASP A 47 -9.53 3.79 2.29
C ASP A 47 -9.06 3.05 3.57
N VAL A 48 -7.92 2.36 3.47
CA VAL A 48 -7.24 1.63 4.55
C VAL A 48 -5.73 1.80 4.42
#